data_AF-A0A351SFS2-F1
#
_entry.id   AF-A0A351SFS2-F1
#
_cell.length_a   1.000
_cell.length_b   1.000
_cell.length_c   1.000
_cell.angle_alpha   90.00
_cell.angle_beta   90.00
_cell.angle_gamma   90.00
#
_symmetry.space_group_name_H-M   'P 1'
#
loop_
_entity.id
_entity.type
_entity.pdbx_description
1 polymer ?
#
loop_
_entity_poly.entity_id
_entity_poly.type
_entity_poly.pdbx_seq_one_letter_code
_entity_poly.pdbx_strand_id
1 'polypeptide(L)'
;MSILKMAAELFINKLGTEGGNLDIGSVVAALQQLLPTEGGEVDLASLVNQFMGQGGGLASLASSWLGNGANEGISAAQITDVFGGAKLNSFADQLGIDANTAAQGLSDVVPSLIDKNSEGGNLLGGAAAGIAKDVFGKLF
;
A
#
# COMPACT_ATOMS: atom_id res chain seq x y z
N MET A 1 -6.29 -8.52 12.49
CA MET A 1 -6.90 -7.49 11.63
C MET A 1 -6.21 -7.59 10.28
N SER A 2 -6.94 -7.74 9.16
CA SER A 2 -6.29 -7.86 7.84
C SER A 2 -5.69 -6.52 7.40
N ILE A 3 -4.56 -6.56 6.68
CA ILE A 3 -3.89 -5.40 6.08
C ILE A 3 -4.84 -4.62 5.16
N LEU A 4 -5.69 -5.33 4.40
CA LEU A 4 -6.68 -4.70 3.51
C LEU A 4 -7.69 -3.84 4.27
N LYS A 5 -8.15 -4.33 5.44
CA LYS A 5 -9.08 -3.60 6.28
C LYS A 5 -8.42 -2.34 6.84
N MET A 6 -7.16 -2.45 7.26
CA MET A 6 -6.38 -1.28 7.71
C MET A 6 -6.21 -0.27 6.56
N ALA A 7 -5.89 -0.72 5.35
CA ALA A 7 -5.76 0.13 4.18
C ALA A 7 -7.08 0.84 3.84
N ALA A 8 -8.21 0.13 3.90
CA ALA A 8 -9.53 0.71 3.69
C ALA A 8 -9.89 1.76 4.75
N GLU A 9 -9.62 1.47 6.03
CA GLU A 9 -9.83 2.43 7.11
C GLU A 9 -8.97 3.69 6.93
N LEU A 10 -7.68 3.54 6.58
CA LEU A 10 -6.80 4.68 6.30
C LEU A 10 -7.28 5.48 5.10
N PHE A 11 -7.74 4.80 4.04
CA PHE A 11 -8.26 5.44 2.83
C PHE A 11 -9.49 6.30 3.13
N ILE A 12 -10.49 5.72 3.81
CA ILE A 12 -11.71 6.43 4.21
C ILE A 12 -11.38 7.62 5.10
N ASN A 13 -10.49 7.43 6.09
CA ASN A 13 -10.07 8.50 6.98
C ASN A 13 -9.36 9.63 6.23
N LYS A 14 -8.59 9.30 5.18
CA LYS A 14 -7.87 10.30 4.38
C LYS A 14 -8.81 11.12 3.49
N LEU A 15 -9.85 10.49 2.93
CA LEU A 15 -10.86 11.17 2.11
C LEU A 15 -11.78 12.08 2.94
N GLY A 16 -11.78 11.95 4.28
CA GLY A 16 -12.55 12.82 5.16
C GLY A 16 -14.05 12.81 4.82
N THR A 17 -14.61 13.98 4.49
CA THR A 17 -16.03 14.13 4.17
C THR A 17 -16.48 13.32 2.95
N GLU A 18 -15.58 13.10 1.97
CA GLU A 18 -15.88 12.28 0.78
C GLU A 18 -15.83 10.79 1.10
N GLY A 19 -15.01 10.39 2.08
CA GLY A 19 -14.93 9.02 2.58
C GLY A 19 -16.09 8.62 3.50
N GLY A 20 -16.80 9.58 4.09
CA GLY A 20 -17.84 9.32 5.09
C GLY A 20 -19.04 8.48 4.61
N ASN A 21 -19.24 8.39 3.29
CA ASN A 21 -20.29 7.57 2.69
C ASN A 21 -19.78 6.22 2.17
N LEU A 22 -18.47 5.96 2.20
CA LEU A 22 -17.87 4.73 1.72
C LEU A 22 -18.00 3.63 2.77
N ASP A 23 -18.42 2.45 2.32
CA ASP A 23 -18.42 1.25 3.16
C ASP A 23 -17.03 0.61 3.18
N ILE A 24 -16.54 0.24 4.37
CA ILE A 24 -15.23 -0.41 4.54
C ILE A 24 -15.14 -1.69 3.69
N GLY A 25 -16.21 -2.48 3.60
CA GLY A 25 -16.25 -3.69 2.78
C GLY A 25 -16.10 -3.41 1.29
N SER A 26 -16.79 -2.37 0.79
CA SER A 26 -16.64 -1.94 -0.61
C SER A 26 -15.22 -1.48 -0.93
N VAL A 27 -14.59 -0.71 -0.03
CA VAL A 27 -13.21 -0.25 -0.19
C VAL A 27 -12.22 -1.42 -0.12
N VAL A 28 -12.43 -2.38 0.79
CA VAL A 28 -11.62 -3.61 0.85
C VAL A 28 -11.71 -4.38 -0.47
N ALA A 29 -12.91 -4.58 -1.02
CA ALA A 29 -13.10 -5.29 -2.27
C ALA A 29 -12.42 -4.57 -3.45
N ALA A 30 -12.52 -3.24 -3.50
CA ALA A 30 -11.86 -2.44 -4.53
C ALA A 30 -10.32 -2.50 -4.40
N LEU A 31 -9.80 -2.40 -3.17
CA LEU A 31 -8.36 -2.51 -2.90
C LEU A 31 -7.81 -3.91 -3.26
N GLN A 32 -8.58 -4.98 -3.04
CA GLN A 32 -8.20 -6.33 -3.45
C GLN A 32 -8.02 -6.48 -4.96
N GLN A 33 -8.73 -5.69 -5.77
CA GLN A 33 -8.58 -5.71 -7.22
C GLN A 33 -7.45 -4.82 -7.72
N LEU A 34 -7.17 -3.73 -7.00
CA LEU A 34 -6.15 -2.76 -7.36
C LEU A 34 -4.74 -3.24 -6.94
N LEU A 35 -4.61 -3.71 -5.71
CA LEU A 35 -3.34 -4.08 -5.09
C LEU A 35 -2.96 -5.53 -5.44
N PRO A 36 -1.66 -5.85 -5.48
CA PRO A 36 -1.22 -7.24 -5.57
C PRO A 36 -1.68 -7.99 -4.31
N THR A 37 -2.29 -9.16 -4.51
CA THR A 37 -2.74 -10.02 -3.41
C THR A 37 -2.19 -11.44 -3.55
N GLU A 38 -1.76 -12.03 -2.45
CA GLU A 38 -1.34 -13.42 -2.35
C GLU A 38 -2.08 -14.09 -1.17
N GLY A 39 -2.64 -15.29 -1.39
CA GLY A 39 -3.34 -16.02 -0.33
C GLY A 39 -4.60 -15.35 0.24
N GLY A 40 -5.12 -14.32 -0.42
CA GLY A 40 -6.28 -13.53 0.04
C GLY A 40 -5.92 -12.27 0.84
N GLU A 41 -4.63 -12.00 1.05
CA GLU A 41 -4.13 -10.77 1.67
C GLU A 41 -3.28 -9.95 0.69
N VAL A 42 -2.97 -8.70 1.03
CA VAL A 42 -2.10 -7.84 0.21
C VAL A 42 -0.67 -8.38 0.25
N ASP A 43 -0.09 -8.60 -0.92
CA ASP A 43 1.32 -8.89 -1.06
C ASP A 43 2.12 -7.58 -1.09
N LEU A 44 2.53 -7.15 0.10
CA LEU A 44 3.33 -5.94 0.27
C LEU A 44 4.70 -6.04 -0.39
N ALA A 45 5.27 -7.25 -0.55
CA ALA A 45 6.55 -7.42 -1.21
C ALA A 45 6.40 -7.14 -2.71
N SER A 46 5.38 -7.70 -3.36
CA SER A 46 5.04 -7.37 -4.74
C SER A 46 4.67 -5.89 -4.92
N LEU A 47 3.98 -5.29 -3.96
CA LEU A 47 3.65 -3.87 -3.99
C LEU A 47 4.92 -3.00 -3.99
N VAL A 48 5.80 -3.21 -3.02
CA VAL A 48 7.10 -2.52 -2.92
C VAL A 48 7.91 -2.73 -4.21
N ASN A 49 7.96 -3.96 -4.72
CA ASN A 49 8.65 -4.27 -5.97
C ASN A 49 8.07 -3.52 -7.18
N GLN A 50 6.76 -3.24 -7.23
CA GLN A 50 6.19 -2.41 -8.30
C GLN A 50 6.73 -0.98 -8.27
N PHE A 51 6.83 -0.36 -7.10
CA PHE A 51 7.40 0.99 -6.96
C PHE A 51 8.91 0.99 -7.23
N MET A 52 9.65 0.03 -6.67
CA MET A 52 11.09 -0.13 -6.93
C MET A 52 11.38 -0.40 -8.41
N GLY A 53 10.52 -1.17 -9.08
CA GLY A 53 10.63 -1.52 -10.49
C GLY A 53 10.45 -0.35 -11.46
N GLN A 54 9.78 0.74 -11.04
CA GLN A 54 9.73 1.98 -11.82
C GLN A 54 11.10 2.69 -11.88
N GLY A 55 12.00 2.38 -10.93
CA GLY A 55 13.32 2.99 -10.83
C GLY A 55 13.29 4.46 -10.44
N GLY A 56 14.48 5.09 -10.46
CA GLY A 56 14.64 6.52 -10.19
C GLY A 56 14.06 6.94 -8.84
N GLY A 57 13.33 8.06 -8.83
CA GLY A 57 12.75 8.62 -7.61
C GLY A 57 11.72 7.71 -6.93
N LEU A 58 10.99 6.88 -7.68
CA LEU A 58 9.99 5.97 -7.08
C LEU A 58 10.64 4.84 -6.28
N ALA A 59 11.81 4.38 -6.70
CA ALA A 59 12.59 3.42 -5.92
C ALA A 59 13.12 4.05 -4.61
N SER A 60 13.53 5.32 -4.64
CA SER A 60 13.93 6.06 -3.44
C SER A 60 12.76 6.25 -2.47
N LEU A 61 11.58 6.61 -2.98
CA LEU A 61 10.34 6.69 -2.18
C LEU A 61 10.04 5.36 -1.50
N ALA A 62 10.00 4.26 -2.26
CA ALA A 62 9.74 2.93 -1.71
C ALA A 62 10.75 2.51 -0.63
N SER A 63 12.03 2.85 -0.83
CA SER A 63 13.07 2.61 0.17
C SER A 63 12.86 3.44 1.43
N SER A 64 12.33 4.67 1.33
CA SER A 64 12.04 5.51 2.49
C SER A 64 10.97 4.88 3.38
N TRP A 65 9.96 4.25 2.78
CA TRP A 65 8.83 3.63 3.49
C TRP A 65 9.18 2.31 4.16
N LEU A 66 10.26 1.64 3.74
CA LEU A 66 10.75 0.43 4.41
C LEU A 66 11.65 0.75 5.61
N GLY A 67 12.26 1.93 5.60
CA GLY A 67 13.18 2.39 6.62
C GLY A 67 12.46 2.96 7.83
N ASN A 68 13.22 3.24 8.89
CA ASN A 68 12.67 3.83 10.13
C ASN A 68 12.62 5.37 10.07
N GLY A 69 12.69 5.95 8.87
CA GLY A 69 12.75 7.38 8.63
C GLY A 69 11.37 7.99 8.47
N ALA A 70 11.31 9.26 8.05
CA ALA A 70 10.04 9.84 7.62
C ALA A 70 9.66 9.27 6.25
N ASN A 71 8.40 8.87 6.09
CA ASN A 71 7.87 8.43 4.81
C ASN A 71 7.88 9.60 3.82
N GLU A 72 8.61 9.46 2.71
CA GLU A 72 8.55 10.46 1.67
C GLU A 72 7.19 10.42 0.96
N GLY A 73 6.64 11.60 0.66
CA GLY A 73 5.35 11.73 -0.01
C GLY A 73 5.43 11.31 -1.48
N ILE A 74 4.41 10.62 -1.95
CA ILE A 74 4.19 10.31 -3.36
C ILE A 74 3.03 11.14 -3.90
N SER A 75 3.06 11.52 -5.17
CA SER A 75 1.98 12.26 -5.82
C SER A 75 0.92 11.33 -6.42
N ALA A 76 -0.31 11.83 -6.57
CA ALA A 76 -1.39 11.13 -7.27
C ALA A 76 -1.01 10.74 -8.71
N ALA A 77 -0.20 11.57 -9.40
CA ALA A 77 0.31 11.25 -10.72
C ALA A 77 1.23 10.02 -10.70
N GLN A 78 2.17 9.95 -9.75
CA GLN A 78 3.05 8.79 -9.59
C GLN A 78 2.29 7.51 -9.19
N ILE A 79 1.26 7.63 -8.35
CA ILE A 79 0.33 6.52 -8.07
C ILE A 79 -0.33 6.04 -9.35
N THR A 80 -0.74 6.97 -10.22
CA THR A 80 -1.33 6.66 -11.51
C THR A 80 -0.37 5.97 -12.46
N ASP A 81 0.90 6.38 -12.46
CA ASP A 81 1.94 5.75 -13.27
C ASP A 81 2.22 4.30 -12.84
N VAL A 82 2.21 4.03 -11.53
CA VAL A 82 2.50 2.71 -10.96
C VAL A 82 1.35 1.72 -11.18
N PHE A 83 0.11 2.11 -10.83
CA PHE A 83 -1.05 1.21 -10.94
C PHE A 83 -1.71 1.23 -12.32
N GLY A 84 -1.48 2.28 -13.10
CA GLY A 84 -2.12 2.53 -14.37
C GLY A 84 -3.51 3.16 -14.22
N GLY A 85 -3.81 4.15 -15.07
CA GLY A 85 -5.08 4.89 -15.04
C GLY A 85 -6.32 4.01 -15.19
N ALA A 86 -6.25 2.92 -15.96
CA ALA A 86 -7.39 2.01 -16.15
C ALA A 86 -7.80 1.30 -14.84
N LYS A 87 -6.83 0.84 -14.03
CA LYS A 87 -7.12 0.17 -12.76
C LYS A 87 -7.64 1.17 -11.72
N LEU A 88 -7.04 2.36 -11.68
CA LEU A 88 -7.49 3.43 -10.79
C LEU A 88 -8.90 3.91 -11.13
N ASN A 89 -9.24 4.04 -12.41
CA ASN A 89 -10.59 4.38 -12.83
C ASN A 89 -11.59 3.32 -12.35
N SER A 90 -11.32 2.04 -12.59
CA SER A 90 -12.18 0.95 -12.10
C SER A 90 -12.33 0.96 -10.58
N PHE A 91 -11.25 1.24 -9.85
CA PHE A 91 -11.27 1.38 -8.40
C PHE A 91 -12.15 2.57 -7.96
N ALA A 92 -12.00 3.73 -8.60
CA ALA A 92 -12.78 4.92 -8.31
C ALA A 92 -14.27 4.73 -8.64
N ASP A 93 -14.57 4.12 -9.78
CA ASP A 93 -15.93 3.82 -10.24
C ASP A 93 -16.68 2.91 -9.26
N GLN A 94 -15.98 1.91 -8.69
CA GLN A 94 -16.56 1.02 -7.67
C GLN A 94 -16.94 1.75 -6.39
N LEU A 95 -16.20 2.81 -6.06
CA LEU A 95 -16.41 3.60 -4.86
C LEU A 95 -17.31 4.82 -5.12
N GLY A 96 -17.68 5.10 -6.38
CA GLY A 96 -18.47 6.26 -6.75
C GLY A 96 -17.73 7.59 -6.54
N ILE A 97 -16.40 7.58 -6.60
CA ILE A 97 -15.53 8.76 -6.50
C ILE A 97 -14.81 9.00 -7.83
N ASP A 98 -14.16 10.15 -8.00
CA ASP A 98 -13.31 10.38 -9.17
C ASP A 98 -11.91 9.77 -9.00
N ALA A 99 -11.27 9.49 -10.14
CA ALA A 99 -9.96 8.84 -10.18
C ALA A 99 -8.84 9.66 -9.52
N ASN A 100 -8.94 10.99 -9.55
CA ASN A 100 -7.95 11.84 -8.92
C ASN A 100 -8.09 11.80 -7.39
N THR A 101 -9.30 11.81 -6.85
CA THR A 101 -9.59 11.59 -5.42
C THR A 101 -9.12 10.22 -4.95
N ALA A 102 -9.38 9.17 -5.74
CA ALA A 102 -8.84 7.84 -5.47
C ALA A 102 -7.30 7.81 -5.42
N ALA A 103 -6.64 8.39 -6.41
CA ALA A 103 -5.18 8.46 -6.46
C ALA A 103 -4.59 9.28 -5.31
N GLN A 104 -5.27 10.37 -4.90
CA GLN A 104 -4.89 11.16 -3.73
C GLN A 104 -5.00 10.34 -2.44
N GLY A 105 -6.12 9.65 -2.20
CA GLY A 105 -6.27 8.78 -1.03
C GLY A 105 -5.18 7.70 -0.98
N LEU A 106 -4.87 7.07 -2.10
CA LEU A 106 -3.82 6.05 -2.20
C LEU A 106 -2.41 6.60 -1.97
N SER A 107 -2.18 7.87 -2.32
CA SER A 107 -0.87 8.52 -2.15
C SER A 107 -0.43 8.64 -0.69
N ASP A 108 -1.36 8.66 0.26
CA ASP A 108 -1.06 8.62 1.70
C ASP A 108 -1.14 7.22 2.29
N VAL A 109 -2.07 6.40 1.79
CA VAL A 109 -2.32 5.04 2.28
C VAL A 109 -1.14 4.14 1.96
N VAL A 110 -0.63 4.16 0.73
CA VAL A 110 0.43 3.24 0.29
C VAL A 110 1.71 3.40 1.12
N PRO A 111 2.28 4.61 1.30
CA PRO A 111 3.44 4.82 2.16
C PRO A 111 3.19 4.33 3.59
N SER A 112 2.06 4.74 4.19
CA SER A 112 1.72 4.41 5.57
C SER A 112 1.50 2.91 5.78
N LEU A 113 0.99 2.21 4.78
CA LEU A 113 0.72 0.78 4.85
C LEU A 113 2.03 -0.02 4.81
N ILE A 114 2.97 0.37 3.94
CA ILE A 114 4.29 -0.27 3.82
C ILE A 114 5.08 -0.05 5.12
N ASP A 115 5.16 1.21 5.58
CA ASP A 115 5.86 1.61 6.79
C ASP A 115 5.38 0.86 8.03
N LYS A 116 4.06 0.86 8.29
CA LYS A 116 3.47 0.15 9.44
C LYS A 116 3.68 -1.37 9.43
N ASN A 117 3.99 -1.94 8.27
CA ASN A 117 4.25 -3.36 8.10
C ASN A 117 5.73 -3.62 7.78
N SER A 118 6.61 -2.66 8.07
CA SER A 118 8.06 -2.77 7.92
C SER A 118 8.78 -2.42 9.22
N GLU A 119 9.95 -3.01 9.43
CA GLU A 119 10.86 -2.68 10.53
C GLU A 119 12.31 -2.87 10.06
N GLY A 120 13.13 -1.84 10.22
CA GLY A 120 14.56 -1.91 9.94
C GLY A 120 14.90 -2.19 8.47
N GLY A 121 14.08 -1.70 7.53
CA GLY A 121 14.26 -1.94 6.10
C GLY A 121 13.61 -3.22 5.56
N ASN A 122 12.92 -3.99 6.42
CA ASN A 122 12.35 -5.28 6.05
C ASN A 122 10.84 -5.35 6.34
N LEU A 123 10.08 -6.00 5.47
CA LEU A 123 8.65 -6.24 5.71
C LEU A 123 8.45 -7.31 6.79
N LEU A 124 7.59 -7.02 7.77
CA LEU A 124 7.28 -7.86 8.93
C LEU A 124 6.47 -9.13 8.58
N GLY A 125 5.81 -9.14 7.41
CA GLY A 125 4.98 -10.25 6.93
C GLY A 125 5.46 -10.92 5.63
N GLY A 126 6.50 -10.38 4.99
CA GLY A 126 7.14 -11.01 3.83
C GLY A 126 8.16 -12.05 4.29
N ALA A 127 8.54 -13.00 3.42
CA ALA A 127 9.45 -14.12 3.69
C ALA A 127 10.77 -13.80 4.46
N ALA A 128 11.14 -12.51 4.59
CA ALA A 128 12.26 -12.03 5.40
C ALA A 128 12.09 -12.26 6.92
N ALA A 129 10.87 -12.23 7.47
CA ALA A 129 10.65 -12.44 8.90
C ALA A 129 11.03 -13.87 9.36
N GLY A 130 10.99 -14.84 8.45
CA GLY A 130 11.43 -16.21 8.72
C GLY A 130 12.95 -16.33 8.88
N ILE A 131 13.72 -15.58 8.08
CA ILE A 131 15.18 -15.70 8.05
C ILE A 131 15.81 -15.14 9.33
N ALA A 132 15.31 -14.01 9.84
CA ALA A 132 15.81 -13.43 11.10
C ALA A 132 15.57 -14.37 12.29
N LYS A 133 14.41 -15.05 12.31
CA LYS A 133 14.06 -16.02 13.36
C LYS A 133 14.89 -17.31 13.27
N ASP A 134 15.15 -17.79 12.06
CA ASP A 134 15.92 -19.02 11.83
C ASP A 134 17.42 -18.85 12.10
N VAL A 135 17.98 -17.66 11.83
CA VAL A 135 19.38 -17.35 12.17
C VAL A 135 19.52 -17.17 13.67
N PHE A 136 18.60 -16.47 14.33
CA PHE A 136 18.66 -16.27 15.78
C PHE A 136 18.41 -17.58 16.56
N GLY A 137 17.51 -18.45 16.09
CA GLY A 137 17.22 -19.74 16.71
C GLY A 137 18.30 -20.81 16.55
N LYS A 138 19.29 -20.62 15.67
CA LYS A 138 20.44 -21.53 15.49
C LYS A 138 21.69 -21.13 16.27
N LEU A 139 21.64 -20.02 17.02
CA LEU A 139 22.76 -19.48 17.79
C LEU A 139 22.61 -19.67 19.30
N PHE A 140 21.52 -20.31 19.74
CA PHE A 140 21.23 -20.69 21.12
C PHE A 140 20.75 -22.14 21.16
#